data_AF-A0A1V6BP38-F1
#
_entry.id   AF-A0A1V6BP38-F1
#
_cell.length_a   1.000
_cell.length_b   1.000
_cell.length_c   1.000
_cell.angle_alpha   90.00
_cell.angle_beta   90.00
_cell.angle_gamma   90.00
#
_symmetry.space_group_name_H-M   'P 1'
#
loop_
_entity.id
_entity.type
_entity.pdbx_description
1 polymer ?
#
loop_
_entity_poly.entity_id
_entity_poly.type
_entity_poly.pdbx_seq_one_letter_code
_entity_poly.pdbx_strand_id
1 'polypeptide(L)'
;MVLVDTSVWVSHFRDGNNELENLLNDGAVLCHPLILGELACGNLKDRTVILSLLRLLPMCIEAQHEEALFLIEDKSLMGKGIGYIDAQLVASSLLEGVPIWTLDKKLAQVADSLHIKYNDL
;
A
#
# COMPACT_ATOMS: atom_id res chain seq x y z
N MET A 1 9.46 -8.43 2.79
CA MET A 1 8.62 -7.82 1.75
C MET A 1 7.75 -6.74 2.41
N VAL A 2 7.33 -5.72 1.66
CA VAL A 2 6.59 -4.55 2.16
C VAL A 2 5.53 -4.16 1.14
N LEU A 3 4.28 -4.00 1.57
CA LEU A 3 3.22 -3.43 0.73
C LEU A 3 3.34 -1.91 0.70
N VAL A 4 3.59 -1.34 -0.48
CA VAL A 4 3.86 0.09 -0.62
C VAL A 4 2.61 0.83 -1.10
N ASP A 5 2.06 1.69 -0.24
CA ASP A 5 0.89 2.51 -0.50
C ASP A 5 1.12 3.57 -1.60
N THR A 6 0.04 4.03 -2.22
CA THR A 6 0.03 5.07 -3.26
C THR A 6 0.73 6.35 -2.83
N SER A 7 0.60 6.76 -1.57
CA SER A 7 1.24 7.98 -1.06
C SER A 7 2.77 7.93 -1.14
N VAL A 8 3.37 6.76 -0.89
CA VAL A 8 4.83 6.53 -1.01
C VAL A 8 5.26 6.58 -2.47
N TRP A 9 4.52 5.90 -3.35
CA TRP A 9 4.78 5.92 -4.79
C TRP A 9 4.75 7.34 -5.37
N VAL A 10 3.72 8.13 -5.00
CA VAL A 10 3.59 9.53 -5.43
C VAL A 10 4.77 10.37 -4.95
N SER A 11 5.23 10.18 -3.70
CA SER A 11 6.42 10.85 -3.19
C SER A 11 7.67 10.46 -3.98
N HIS A 12 7.87 9.16 -4.22
CA HIS A 12 9.01 8.64 -4.97
C HIS A 12 9.05 9.18 -6.41
N PHE A 13 7.91 9.21 -7.12
CA PHE A 13 7.88 9.74 -8.49
C PHE A 13 8.09 11.26 -8.58
N ARG A 14 7.85 11.99 -7.48
CA ARG A 14 8.03 13.44 -7.43
C ARG A 14 9.47 13.81 -7.09
N ASP A 15 9.99 13.23 -6.01
CA ASP A 15 11.20 13.70 -5.34
C ASP A 15 12.30 12.63 -5.25
N GLY A 16 12.02 11.39 -5.68
CA GLY A 16 12.86 10.23 -5.39
C GLY A 16 12.67 9.72 -3.95
N ASN A 17 13.03 8.47 -3.71
CA ASN A 17 13.04 7.88 -2.36
C ASN A 17 14.03 6.72 -2.32
N ASN A 18 15.19 6.95 -1.69
CA ASN A 18 16.29 5.97 -1.64
C ASN A 18 15.89 4.66 -0.94
N GLU A 19 15.03 4.73 0.08
CA GLU A 19 14.56 3.53 0.77
C GLU A 19 13.68 2.68 -0.15
N LEU A 20 12.78 3.31 -0.91
CA LEU A 20 12.00 2.59 -1.91
C LEU A 20 12.88 2.01 -3.02
N GLU A 21 13.91 2.74 -3.46
CA GLU A 21 14.87 2.23 -4.46
C GLU A 21 15.61 0.99 -3.95
N ASN A 22 16.06 1.00 -2.69
CA ASN A 22 16.70 -0.16 -2.06
C ASN A 22 15.75 -1.34 -2.01
N LEU A 23 14.52 -1.14 -1.51
CA LEU A 23 13.50 -2.20 -1.46
C LEU A 23 13.17 -2.75 -2.85
N LEU A 24 13.13 -1.91 -3.88
CA LEU A 24 12.91 -2.34 -5.26
C LEU A 24 14.07 -3.18 -5.79
N ASN A 25 15.32 -2.75 -5.55
CA ASN A 25 16.51 -3.49 -5.94
C ASN A 25 16.62 -4.84 -5.22
N ASP A 26 16.18 -4.90 -3.96
CA ASP A 26 16.16 -6.12 -3.15
C ASP A 26 14.98 -7.05 -3.47
N GLY A 27 14.08 -6.65 -4.38
CA GLY A 27 12.86 -7.41 -4.69
C GLY A 27 11.89 -7.51 -3.50
N ALA A 28 11.97 -6.56 -2.57
CA ALA A 28 11.24 -6.57 -1.31
C ALA A 28 9.91 -5.78 -1.36
N VAL A 29 9.52 -5.23 -2.52
CA VAL A 29 8.28 -4.47 -2.69
C VAL A 29 7.14 -5.36 -3.18
N LEU A 30 5.98 -5.24 -2.55
CA LEU A 30 4.70 -5.74 -3.00
C LEU A 30 3.84 -4.59 -3.51
N CYS A 31 3.06 -4.88 -4.56
CA CYS A 31 2.03 -3.99 -5.09
C CYS A 31 0.63 -4.58 -4.82
N HIS A 32 -0.40 -3.75 -4.94
CA HIS A 32 -1.80 -4.18 -4.87
C HIS A 32 -2.57 -3.65 -6.10
N PRO A 33 -3.56 -4.39 -6.64
CA PRO A 33 -4.36 -3.93 -7.76
C PRO A 33 -5.01 -2.55 -7.55
N LEU A 34 -5.47 -2.24 -6.33
CA LEU A 34 -6.03 -0.92 -6.01
C LEU A 34 -4.99 0.20 -6.05
N ILE A 35 -3.75 -0.02 -5.58
CA ILE A 35 -2.66 0.98 -5.68
C ILE A 35 -2.34 1.25 -7.16
N LEU A 36 -2.26 0.19 -7.98
CA LEU A 36 -2.09 0.34 -9.42
C LEU A 36 -3.25 1.13 -10.04
N GLY A 37 -4.48 0.89 -9.59
CA GLY A 37 -5.68 1.63 -9.99
C GLY A 37 -5.61 3.12 -9.63
N GLU A 38 -5.25 3.45 -8.39
CA GLU A 38 -5.09 4.83 -7.93
C GLU A 38 -4.00 5.58 -8.72
N LEU A 39 -2.83 4.97 -8.89
CA LEU A 39 -1.75 5.53 -9.70
C LEU A 39 -2.17 5.68 -11.17
N ALA A 40 -2.95 4.75 -11.70
CA ALA A 40 -3.53 4.85 -13.04
C ALA A 40 -4.57 5.98 -13.14
N CYS A 41 -5.24 6.39 -12.08
CA CYS A 41 -6.10 7.59 -12.11
C CYS A 41 -5.27 8.89 -12.12
N GLY A 42 -4.02 8.86 -11.65
CA GLY A 42 -3.12 10.00 -11.62
C GLY A 42 -2.47 10.37 -12.96
N ASN A 43 -1.91 11.58 -13.01
CA ASN A 43 -1.12 12.07 -14.14
C ASN A 43 0.39 11.80 -13.92
N LEU A 44 0.85 10.63 -14.37
CA LEU A 44 2.24 10.20 -14.26
C LEU A 44 3.04 10.62 -15.48
N LYS A 45 4.28 11.09 -15.28
CA LYS A 45 5.29 11.15 -16.35
C LYS A 45 5.62 9.72 -16.78
N ASP A 46 5.87 9.52 -18.07
CA ASP A 46 6.17 8.19 -18.65
C ASP A 46 5.16 7.11 -18.25
N ARG A 47 3.90 7.50 -18.10
CA ARG A 47 2.77 6.69 -17.60
C ARG A 47 2.78 5.25 -18.08
N THR A 48 2.92 5.03 -19.39
CA THR A 48 2.90 3.69 -19.97
C THR A 48 4.02 2.83 -19.41
N VAL A 49 5.23 3.37 -19.32
CA VAL A 49 6.41 2.67 -18.79
C VAL A 49 6.22 2.37 -17.30
N ILE A 50 5.85 3.37 -16.50
CA ILE A 50 5.66 3.19 -15.05
C ILE A 50 4.59 2.13 -14.76
N LEU A 51 3.42 2.21 -15.39
CA LEU A 51 2.35 1.24 -15.17
C LEU A 51 2.74 -0.17 -15.66
N SER A 52 3.53 -0.29 -16.72
CA SER A 52 4.07 -1.58 -17.15
C SER A 52 5.05 -2.16 -16.13
N LEU A 53 5.93 -1.35 -15.54
CA LEU A 53 6.86 -1.80 -14.51
C LEU A 53 6.15 -2.19 -13.20
N LEU A 54 5.17 -1.40 -12.76
CA LEU A 54 4.38 -1.71 -11.56
C LEU A 54 3.61 -3.04 -11.69
N ARG A 55 3.20 -3.41 -12.91
CA ARG A 55 2.55 -4.70 -13.18
C ARG A 55 3.50 -5.90 -13.11
N LEU A 56 4.81 -5.68 -13.15
CA LEU A 56 5.82 -6.72 -13.00
C LEU A 56 6.20 -6.98 -11.53
N LEU A 57 5.82 -6.08 -10.62
CA LEU A 57 6.00 -6.30 -9.20
C LEU A 57 5.15 -7.48 -8.72
N PRO A 58 5.62 -8.24 -7.72
CA PRO A 58 4.76 -9.23 -7.09
C PRO A 58 3.55 -8.53 -6.46
N MET A 59 2.36 -9.10 -6.72
CA MET A 59 1.10 -8.59 -6.19
C MET A 59 0.80 -9.31 -4.87
N CYS A 60 0.41 -8.57 -3.84
CA CYS A 60 -0.10 -9.18 -2.62
C CYS A 60 -1.49 -9.78 -2.85
N ILE A 61 -1.89 -10.68 -1.95
CA ILE A 61 -3.24 -11.22 -1.88
C ILE A 61 -4.23 -10.06 -1.79
N GLU A 62 -5.20 -10.01 -2.71
CA GLU A 62 -6.32 -9.07 -2.66
C GLU A 62 -7.36 -9.59 -1.68
N ALA A 63 -7.60 -8.84 -0.60
CA ALA A 63 -8.67 -9.17 0.33
C ALA A 63 -10.03 -9.13 -0.37
N GLN A 64 -10.86 -10.15 -0.14
CA GLN A 64 -12.22 -10.14 -0.65
C GLN A 64 -13.02 -9.00 -0.02
N HIS A 65 -14.07 -8.58 -0.73
CA HIS A 65 -14.94 -7.49 -0.27
C HIS A 65 -15.44 -7.72 1.15
N GLU A 66 -15.89 -8.94 1.43
CA GLU A 66 -16.41 -9.39 2.72
C GLU A 66 -15.33 -9.44 3.80
N GLU A 67 -14.09 -9.81 3.46
CA GLU A 67 -12.96 -9.82 4.41
C GLU A 67 -12.59 -8.40 4.85
N ALA A 68 -12.59 -7.44 3.91
CA ALA A 68 -12.37 -6.04 4.24
C ALA A 68 -13.51 -5.47 5.11
N LEU A 69 -14.77 -5.79 4.81
CA LEU A 69 -15.90 -5.38 5.65
C LEU A 69 -15.85 -6.01 7.04
N PHE A 70 -15.51 -7.30 7.13
CA PHE A 70 -15.31 -7.98 8.41
C PHE A 70 -14.20 -7.32 9.22
N LEU A 71 -13.06 -7.02 8.61
CA LEU A 71 -11.94 -6.34 9.29
C LEU A 71 -12.35 -4.96 9.82
N ILE A 72 -13.13 -4.21 9.05
CA ILE A 72 -13.63 -2.89 9.46
C ILE A 72 -14.38 -3.02 10.79
N GLU A 73 -15.31 -3.97 10.91
CA GLU A 73 -16.06 -4.22 12.13
C GLU A 73 -15.17 -4.77 13.26
N ASP A 74 -14.41 -5.84 12.99
CA ASP A 74 -13.57 -6.55 13.97
C ASP A 74 -12.50 -5.66 14.62
N LYS A 75 -11.87 -4.79 13.83
CA LYS A 75 -10.85 -3.83 14.31
C LYS A 75 -11.41 -2.45 14.59
N SER A 76 -12.73 -2.30 14.49
CA SER A 76 -13.45 -1.03 14.68
C SER A 76 -12.77 0.11 13.94
N LEU A 77 -12.54 -0.05 12.64
CA LEU A 77 -11.84 0.92 11.79
C LEU A 77 -12.69 2.16 11.45
N MET A 78 -13.99 2.09 11.73
CA MET A 78 -14.94 3.19 11.54
C MET A 78 -14.50 4.45 12.30
N GLY A 79 -14.64 5.61 11.66
CA GLY A 79 -14.30 6.90 12.27
C GLY A 79 -12.80 7.18 12.43
N LYS A 80 -11.90 6.27 12.00
CA LYS A 80 -10.44 6.48 12.06
C LYS A 80 -9.90 7.39 10.96
N GLY A 81 -10.74 7.78 10.00
CA GLY A 81 -10.39 8.72 8.93
C GLY A 81 -9.64 8.08 7.75
N ILE A 82 -9.75 6.75 7.61
CA ILE A 82 -9.27 6.00 6.44
C ILE A 82 -10.44 5.67 5.50
N GLY A 83 -10.16 5.53 4.21
CA GLY A 83 -11.11 5.11 3.20
C GLY A 83 -11.28 3.60 3.10
N TYR A 84 -12.19 3.15 2.24
CA TYR A 84 -12.38 1.71 1.98
C TYR A 84 -11.17 1.07 1.30
N ILE A 85 -10.48 1.81 0.40
CA ILE A 85 -9.24 1.34 -0.23
C ILE A 85 -8.15 1.12 0.83
N ASP A 86 -7.98 2.04 1.76
CA ASP A 86 -7.05 1.88 2.88
C ASP A 86 -7.37 0.63 3.71
N ALA A 87 -8.65 0.40 4.02
CA ALA A 87 -9.08 -0.80 4.74
C ALA A 87 -8.80 -2.10 3.95
N GLN A 88 -8.97 -2.07 2.63
CA GLN A 88 -8.60 -3.15 1.71
C GLN A 88 -7.09 -3.43 1.73
N LEU A 89 -6.25 -2.39 1.74
CA LEU A 89 -4.80 -2.54 1.84
C LEU A 89 -4.37 -3.10 3.20
N VAL A 90 -4.98 -2.64 4.31
CA VAL A 90 -4.74 -3.19 5.65
C VAL A 90 -5.13 -4.66 5.70
N ALA A 91 -6.29 -5.03 5.15
CA ALA A 91 -6.72 -6.43 5.10
C ALA A 91 -5.75 -7.30 4.30
N SER A 92 -5.36 -6.84 3.12
CA SER A 92 -4.39 -7.52 2.24
C SER A 92 -3.03 -7.69 2.92
N SER A 93 -2.55 -6.64 3.60
CA SER A 93 -1.31 -6.66 4.39
C SER A 93 -1.35 -7.69 5.52
N LEU A 94 -2.49 -7.82 6.21
CA LEU A 94 -2.68 -8.83 7.27
C LEU A 94 -2.76 -10.26 6.71
N LEU A 95 -3.45 -10.46 5.58
CA LEU A 95 -3.55 -11.76 4.92
C LEU A 95 -2.19 -12.26 4.40
N GLU A 96 -1.40 -11.35 3.82
CA GLU A 96 -0.05 -11.66 3.33
C GLU A 96 0.97 -11.80 4.47
N GLY A 97 0.69 -11.21 5.64
CA GLY A 97 1.62 -11.20 6.78
C GLY A 97 2.83 -10.29 6.56
N VAL A 98 2.64 -9.19 5.83
CA VAL A 98 3.68 -8.20 5.50
C VAL A 98 3.32 -6.83 6.07
N PRO A 99 4.30 -5.97 6.36
CA PRO A 99 4.01 -4.60 6.75
C PRO A 99 3.54 -3.75 5.56
N ILE A 100 2.76 -2.71 5.86
CA ILE A 100 2.36 -1.65 4.93
C ILE A 100 3.19 -0.38 5.19
N TRP A 101 3.75 0.18 4.12
CA TRP A 101 4.43 1.47 4.14
C TRP A 101 3.52 2.54 3.52
N THR A 102 3.24 3.59 4.29
CA THR A 102 2.40 4.71 3.86
C THR A 102 2.96 6.02 4.42
N LEU A 103 2.74 7.11 3.68
CA LEU A 103 2.96 8.48 4.15
C LEU A 103 1.65 9.15 4.61
N ASP A 104 0.51 8.48 4.46
CA ASP A 104 -0.76 8.94 5.02
C ASP A 104 -0.77 8.73 6.55
N LYS A 105 -1.03 9.81 7.28
CA LYS A 105 -0.97 9.80 8.75
C LYS A 105 -2.06 8.95 9.39
N LYS A 106 -3.26 8.88 8.79
CA LYS A 106 -4.39 8.12 9.33
C LYS A 106 -4.21 6.63 9.08
N LEU A 107 -3.77 6.26 7.88
CA LEU A 107 -3.42 4.88 7.57
C LEU A 107 -2.23 4.40 8.40
N ALA A 108 -1.19 5.23 8.57
CA ALA A 108 -0.06 4.89 9.43
C ALA A 108 -0.50 4.62 10.89
N GLN A 109 -1.40 5.42 11.44
CA GLN A 109 -1.94 5.21 12.79
C GLN A 109 -2.70 3.88 12.91
N VAL A 110 -3.50 3.53 11.90
CA VAL A 110 -4.22 2.25 11.86
C VAL A 110 -3.24 1.09 11.76
N ALA A 111 -2.28 1.16 10.83
CA ALA A 111 -1.26 0.13 10.64
C ALA A 111 -0.41 -0.10 11.89
N ASP A 112 -0.07 0.97 12.61
CA ASP A 112 0.69 0.90 13.87
C ASP A 112 -0.12 0.21 14.96
N SER A 113 -1.40 0.56 15.10
CA SER A 113 -2.32 -0.08 16.06
C SER A 113 -2.56 -1.57 15.80
N LEU A 114 -2.29 -2.03 14.57
CA LEU A 114 -2.41 -3.41 14.14
C LEU A 114 -1.04 -4.10 14.02
N HIS A 115 0.05 -3.43 14.40
CA HIS A 115 1.43 -3.93 14.34
C HIS A 115 1.90 -4.36 12.94
N ILE A 116 1.34 -3.73 11.90
CA ILE A 116 1.72 -3.96 10.49
C ILE A 116 2.33 -2.71 9.86
N LYS A 117 2.60 -1.65 10.61
CA LYS A 117 3.27 -0.47 10.07
C LYS A 117 4.72 -0.81 9.71
N TYR A 118 5.12 -0.48 8.48
CA TYR A 118 6.54 -0.46 8.12
C TYR A 118 7.23 0.65 8.92
N ASN A 119 8.27 0.28 9.65
CA ASN A 119 9.15 1.20 10.35
C ASN A 119 10.50 1.11 9.66
N ASP A 120 10.84 2.15 8.91
CA ASP A 120 12.19 2.32 8.36
C ASP A 120 13.21 2.18 9.50
N LEU A 121 14.32 1.48 9.24
CA LEU A 121 15.44 1.34 10.19
C LEU A 121 16.24 2.65 10.34
#